data_AF-A0A7J8XS29-F1
#
_entry.id   AF-A0A7J8XS29-F1
#
_cell.length_a   1.000
_cell.length_b   1.000
_cell.length_c   1.000
_cell.angle_alpha   90.00
_cell.angle_beta   90.00
_cell.angle_gamma   90.00
#
_symmetry.space_group_name_H-M   'P 1'
#
loop_
_entity.id
_entity.type
_entity.pdbx_description
1 polymer ?
#
loop_
_entity_poly.entity_id
_entity_poly.type
_entity_poly.pdbx_seq_one_letter_code
_entity_poly.pdbx_strand_id
1 'polypeptide(L)'
;VVAEGSDSVAEAESAILESLSSHVRAVVATLGGSHGAAARTDKWRHLYSGFSIWLSQTEATDEDSAKEEARRHIEDGNVGYTNADVVVKLQGWDADHAKSVAQASLSALKRLILSDKKLPGKKSLYIRLGCRGDWPNIKPPGWDPSNAADAAPPATLPN
;
A
#
# COMPACT_ATOMS: atom_id res chain seq x y z
N VAL A 1 -2.21 -33.97 -7.63
CA VAL A 1 -2.47 -32.53 -7.79
C VAL A 1 -1.26 -31.81 -7.21
N VAL A 2 -0.48 -31.11 -8.03
CA VAL A 2 0.61 -30.26 -7.52
C VAL A 2 -0.08 -29.05 -6.91
N ALA A 3 0.08 -28.84 -5.60
CA ALA A 3 -0.45 -27.65 -4.96
C ALA A 3 0.35 -26.45 -5.45
N GLU A 4 -0.32 -25.45 -6.01
CA GLU A 4 0.30 -24.18 -6.32
C GLU A 4 0.75 -23.50 -5.01
N GLY A 5 1.95 -22.92 -5.01
CA GLY A 5 2.55 -22.28 -3.83
C GLY A 5 1.92 -20.92 -3.51
N SER A 6 2.27 -20.36 -2.35
CA SER A 6 1.80 -19.04 -1.92
C SER A 6 2.14 -17.91 -2.90
N ASP A 7 3.22 -18.05 -3.67
CA ASP A 7 3.59 -17.05 -4.68
C ASP A 7 2.58 -16.99 -5.83
N SER A 8 1.99 -18.13 -6.22
CA SER A 8 0.93 -18.17 -7.25
C SER A 8 -0.29 -17.35 -6.83
N VAL A 9 -0.62 -17.31 -5.53
CA VAL A 9 -1.72 -16.51 -4.99
C VAL A 9 -1.43 -15.02 -5.15
N ALA A 10 -0.23 -14.59 -4.79
CA ALA A 10 0.19 -13.19 -4.94
C ALA A 10 0.24 -12.76 -6.41
N GLU A 11 0.69 -13.62 -7.32
CA GLU A 11 0.68 -13.34 -8.76
C GLU A 11 -0.75 -13.18 -9.31
N ALA A 12 -1.64 -14.10 -8.94
CA ALA A 12 -3.04 -14.04 -9.37
C ALA A 12 -3.73 -12.77 -8.86
N GLU A 13 -3.53 -12.42 -7.58
CA GLU A 13 -4.03 -11.16 -7.03
C GLU A 13 -3.43 -9.95 -7.75
N SER A 14 -2.13 -9.96 -8.05
CA SER A 14 -1.45 -8.86 -8.73
C SER A 14 -2.00 -8.61 -10.14
N ALA A 15 -2.33 -9.66 -10.89
CA ALA A 15 -2.96 -9.54 -12.21
C ALA A 15 -4.35 -8.91 -12.14
N ILE A 16 -5.12 -9.22 -11.08
CA ILE A 16 -6.43 -8.59 -10.85
C ILE A 16 -6.24 -7.11 -10.49
N LEU A 17 -5.29 -6.80 -9.60
CA LEU A 17 -5.00 -5.42 -9.20
C LEU A 17 -4.51 -4.56 -10.37
N GLU A 18 -3.76 -5.12 -11.31
CA GLU A 18 -3.38 -4.45 -12.55
C GLU A 18 -4.62 -4.01 -13.35
N SER A 19 -5.56 -4.93 -13.59
CA SER A 19 -6.81 -4.61 -14.29
C SER A 19 -7.62 -3.52 -13.56
N LEU A 20 -7.70 -3.62 -12.24
CA LEU A 20 -8.42 -2.66 -11.40
C LEU A 20 -7.74 -1.30 -11.28
N SER A 21 -6.43 -1.20 -11.53
CA SER A 21 -5.65 0.04 -11.39
C SER A 21 -6.10 1.18 -12.31
N SER A 22 -6.85 0.85 -13.37
CA SER A 22 -7.45 1.81 -14.31
C SER A 22 -8.83 2.33 -13.87
N HIS A 23 -9.44 1.76 -12.84
CA HIS A 23 -10.79 2.11 -12.40
C HIS A 23 -10.78 3.32 -11.45
N VAL A 24 -11.48 4.39 -11.83
CA VAL A 24 -11.45 5.68 -11.10
C VAL A 24 -12.24 5.64 -9.78
N ARG A 25 -13.17 4.70 -9.61
CA ARG A 25 -14.07 4.61 -8.44
C ARG A 25 -14.27 3.17 -8.00
N ALA A 26 -13.27 2.62 -7.31
CA ALA A 26 -13.34 1.29 -6.72
C ALA A 26 -12.74 1.31 -5.31
N VAL A 27 -13.27 0.47 -4.43
CA VAL A 27 -12.65 0.12 -3.15
C VAL A 27 -12.32 -1.36 -3.23
N VAL A 28 -11.04 -1.68 -3.06
CA VAL A 28 -10.53 -3.05 -3.19
C VAL A 28 -9.96 -3.48 -1.85
N ALA A 29 -10.48 -4.58 -1.32
CA ALA A 29 -9.85 -5.28 -0.21
C ALA A 29 -8.91 -6.34 -0.81
N THR A 30 -7.62 -6.23 -0.50
CA THR A 30 -6.64 -7.27 -0.87
C THR A 30 -6.87 -8.52 -0.02
N LEU A 31 -6.40 -9.68 -0.48
CA LEU A 31 -6.34 -10.92 0.30
C LEU A 31 -5.61 -10.72 1.63
N GLY A 32 -4.62 -9.83 1.63
CA GLY A 32 -3.88 -9.46 2.81
C GLY A 32 -3.03 -10.60 3.37
N GLY A 33 -2.72 -10.54 4.67
CA GLY A 33 -1.86 -11.51 5.34
C GLY A 33 -0.44 -11.58 4.75
N SER A 34 0.27 -12.67 5.00
CA SER A 34 1.66 -12.86 4.56
C SER A 34 1.82 -13.34 3.11
N HIS A 35 0.71 -13.66 2.44
CA HIS A 35 0.71 -14.31 1.12
C HIS A 35 0.02 -13.49 0.02
N GLY A 36 -0.71 -12.42 0.38
CA GLY A 36 -1.29 -11.50 -0.59
C GLY A 36 -0.25 -10.59 -1.23
N ALA A 37 -0.61 -9.97 -2.36
CA ALA A 37 0.22 -9.03 -3.11
C ALA A 37 0.67 -7.84 -2.25
N ALA A 38 -0.16 -7.35 -1.33
CA ALA A 38 0.19 -6.22 -0.46
C ALA A 38 1.37 -6.51 0.49
N ALA A 39 1.63 -7.77 0.85
CA ALA A 39 2.78 -8.14 1.65
C ALA A 39 4.09 -8.22 0.84
N ARG A 40 4.02 -8.19 -0.50
CA ARG A 40 5.14 -8.35 -1.42
C ARG A 40 5.55 -7.02 -2.00
N THR A 41 6.73 -6.51 -1.63
CA THR A 41 7.20 -5.16 -2.01
C THR A 41 7.28 -4.96 -3.52
N ASP A 42 7.58 -6.01 -4.28
CA ASP A 42 7.66 -6.01 -5.75
C ASP A 42 6.30 -5.91 -6.45
N LYS A 43 5.19 -6.14 -5.74
CA LYS A 43 3.82 -6.10 -6.29
C LYS A 43 3.09 -4.76 -6.13
N TRP A 44 3.74 -3.77 -5.51
CA TRP A 44 3.09 -2.49 -5.16
C TRP A 44 2.81 -1.55 -6.34
N ARG A 45 3.41 -1.79 -7.51
CA ARG A 45 3.29 -0.87 -8.65
C ARG A 45 1.85 -0.53 -9.00
N HIS A 46 0.92 -1.50 -8.95
CA HIS A 46 -0.49 -1.28 -9.23
C HIS A 46 -1.28 -0.84 -8.00
N LEU A 47 -0.84 -1.18 -6.79
CA LEU A 47 -1.45 -0.67 -5.55
C LEU A 47 -1.28 0.84 -5.41
N TYR A 48 -0.18 1.40 -5.90
CA TYR A 48 0.06 2.85 -5.91
C TYR A 48 -0.90 3.66 -6.80
N SER A 49 -1.67 3.00 -7.67
CA SER A 49 -2.71 3.62 -8.50
C SER A 49 -3.89 4.17 -7.69
N GLY A 50 -4.08 3.69 -6.45
CA GLY A 50 -5.10 4.18 -5.53
C GLY A 50 -4.50 4.85 -4.29
N PHE A 51 -5.38 5.22 -3.36
CA PHE A 51 -4.98 5.46 -1.98
C PHE A 51 -5.08 4.14 -1.21
N SER A 52 -3.96 3.72 -0.64
CA SER A 52 -3.81 2.48 0.09
C SER A 52 -3.97 2.73 1.59
N ILE A 53 -4.77 1.88 2.24
CA ILE A 53 -5.02 1.94 3.68
C ILE A 53 -4.58 0.61 4.27
N TRP A 54 -3.61 0.65 5.18
CA TRP A 54 -3.25 -0.53 5.97
C TRP A 54 -4.11 -0.58 7.23
N LEU A 55 -5.01 -1.56 7.29
CA LEU A 55 -5.74 -1.90 8.50
C LEU A 55 -4.87 -2.84 9.34
N SER A 56 -4.31 -2.32 10.43
CA SER A 56 -3.47 -3.09 11.35
C SER A 56 -4.22 -3.32 12.65
N GLN A 57 -4.30 -4.57 13.08
CA GLN A 57 -4.69 -4.85 14.45
C GLN A 57 -3.63 -4.32 15.41
N THR A 58 -4.06 -3.99 16.62
CA THR A 58 -3.21 -3.53 17.71
C THR A 58 -3.87 -3.88 19.03
N GLU A 59 -3.08 -4.27 20.01
CA GLU A 59 -3.54 -4.44 21.41
C GLU A 59 -3.26 -3.18 22.24
N ALA A 60 -2.53 -2.22 21.66
CA ALA A 60 -2.20 -0.94 22.28
C ALA A 60 -3.44 -0.12 22.62
N THR A 61 -3.53 0.33 23.87
CA THR A 61 -4.65 1.16 24.33
C THR A 61 -4.47 2.66 24.04
N ASP A 62 -3.28 3.06 23.59
CA ASP A 62 -2.89 4.43 23.28
C ASP A 62 -2.16 4.55 21.92
N GLU A 63 -2.11 5.77 21.39
CA GLU A 63 -1.55 6.04 20.05
C GLU A 63 -0.05 5.76 19.95
N ASP A 64 0.72 6.03 21.01
CA ASP A 64 2.17 5.88 20.99
C ASP A 64 2.57 4.40 21.03
N SER A 65 1.91 3.60 21.86
CA SER A 65 2.03 2.14 21.85
C SER A 65 1.63 1.53 20.51
N ALA A 66 0.57 2.05 19.87
CA ALA A 66 0.12 1.56 18.56
C ALA A 66 1.12 1.87 17.43
N LYS A 67 1.82 3.01 17.51
CA LYS A 67 2.92 3.36 16.60
C LYS A 67 4.11 2.43 16.78
N GLU A 68 4.47 2.11 18.02
CA GLU A 68 5.56 1.19 18.32
C GLU A 68 5.23 -0.25 17.86
N GLU A 69 3.99 -0.71 18.03
CA GLU A 69 3.53 -1.97 17.42
C GLU A 69 3.58 -1.95 15.89
N ALA A 70 3.20 -0.83 15.27
CA ALA A 70 3.35 -0.68 13.82
C ALA A 70 4.82 -0.87 13.42
N ARG A 71 5.76 -0.26 14.15
CA ARG A 71 7.20 -0.37 13.87
C ARG A 71 7.70 -1.81 14.02
N ARG A 72 7.27 -2.52 15.06
CA ARG A 72 7.59 -3.96 15.24
C ARG A 72 7.08 -4.83 14.10
N HIS A 73 5.87 -4.60 13.60
CA HIS A 73 5.36 -5.34 12.44
C HIS A 73 6.20 -5.12 11.16
N ILE A 74 6.90 -3.99 11.05
CA ILE A 74 7.84 -3.74 9.94
C ILE A 74 9.08 -4.62 10.10
N GLU A 75 9.63 -4.68 11.32
CA GLU A 75 10.79 -5.50 11.67
C GLU A 75 10.52 -6.99 11.50
N ASP A 76 9.28 -7.44 11.80
CA ASP A 76 8.83 -8.83 11.69
C ASP A 76 8.52 -9.28 10.24
N GLY A 77 8.88 -8.48 9.24
CA GLY A 77 8.82 -8.88 7.83
C GLY A 77 7.57 -8.43 7.07
N ASN A 78 6.73 -7.58 7.66
CA ASN A 78 5.56 -7.01 6.98
C ASN A 78 5.90 -5.73 6.19
N VAL A 79 7.08 -5.72 5.56
CA VAL A 79 7.68 -4.59 4.84
C VAL A 79 6.81 -4.15 3.65
N GLY A 80 6.00 -5.04 3.07
CA GLY A 80 5.07 -4.66 2.01
C GLY A 80 4.11 -3.55 2.47
N TYR A 81 3.42 -3.73 3.60
CA TYR A 81 2.38 -2.81 4.06
C TYR A 81 2.88 -1.42 4.44
N THR A 82 4.18 -1.23 4.65
CA THR A 82 4.75 0.09 4.94
C THR A 82 4.65 1.06 3.78
N ASN A 83 4.40 0.54 2.58
CA ASN A 83 4.15 1.34 1.39
C ASN A 83 2.74 1.97 1.38
N ALA A 84 1.88 1.63 2.35
CA ALA A 84 0.54 2.17 2.45
C ALA A 84 0.54 3.68 2.70
N ASP A 85 -0.39 4.40 2.07
CA ASP A 85 -0.50 5.86 2.22
C ASP A 85 -0.95 6.26 3.62
N VAL A 86 -1.79 5.43 4.26
CA VAL A 86 -2.26 5.62 5.64
C VAL A 86 -2.34 4.30 6.39
N VAL A 87 -2.17 4.35 7.71
CA VAL A 87 -2.36 3.21 8.62
C VAL A 87 -3.52 3.52 9.56
N VAL A 88 -4.45 2.57 9.69
CA VAL A 88 -5.57 2.63 10.63
C VAL A 88 -5.44 1.45 11.59
N LYS A 89 -5.41 1.78 12.88
CA LYS A 89 -5.22 0.83 13.97
C LYS A 89 -6.55 0.40 14.56
N LEU A 90 -6.73 -0.90 14.78
CA LEU A 90 -7.99 -1.52 15.18
C LEU A 90 -7.78 -2.51 16.33
N GLN A 91 -8.70 -2.54 17.29
CA GLN A 91 -8.67 -3.48 18.43
C GLN A 91 -9.24 -4.88 18.09
N GLY A 92 -9.63 -5.12 16.84
CA GLY A 92 -10.19 -6.40 16.40
C GLY A 92 -11.08 -6.28 15.16
N TRP A 93 -11.49 -7.44 14.63
CA TRP A 93 -12.43 -7.56 13.51
C TRP A 93 -13.82 -7.88 14.05
N ASP A 94 -14.62 -6.85 14.30
CA ASP A 94 -16.04 -6.99 14.64
C ASP A 94 -16.89 -6.28 13.58
N ALA A 95 -18.04 -6.85 13.25
CA ALA A 95 -19.00 -6.26 12.32
C ALA A 95 -19.46 -4.88 12.79
N ASP A 96 -19.57 -4.69 14.10
CA ASP A 96 -19.94 -3.41 14.72
C ASP A 96 -18.86 -2.32 14.54
N HIS A 97 -17.63 -2.71 14.20
CA HIS A 97 -16.52 -1.78 13.97
C HIS A 97 -16.45 -1.26 12.53
N ALA A 98 -17.18 -1.83 11.56
CA ALA A 98 -17.04 -1.47 10.14
C ALA A 98 -17.26 0.03 9.89
N LYS A 99 -18.27 0.64 10.53
CA LYS A 99 -18.53 2.09 10.44
C LYS A 99 -17.38 2.92 11.02
N SER A 100 -16.88 2.53 12.18
CA SER A 100 -15.76 3.20 12.85
C SER A 100 -14.47 3.12 12.02
N VAL A 101 -14.18 1.95 11.44
CA VAL A 101 -13.04 1.73 10.55
C VAL A 101 -13.15 2.60 9.30
N ALA A 102 -14.33 2.64 8.67
CA ALA A 102 -14.57 3.47 7.50
C ALA A 102 -14.40 4.97 7.83
N GLN A 103 -14.94 5.43 8.96
CA GLN A 103 -14.80 6.81 9.40
C GLN A 103 -13.34 7.18 9.72
N ALA A 104 -12.61 6.29 10.40
CA ALA A 104 -11.19 6.48 10.69
C ALA A 104 -10.36 6.54 9.39
N SER A 105 -10.65 5.65 8.44
CA SER A 105 -10.01 5.61 7.12
C SER A 105 -10.25 6.90 6.33
N LEU A 106 -11.49 7.36 6.24
CA LEU A 106 -11.84 8.61 5.58
C LEU A 106 -11.19 9.83 6.25
N SER A 107 -11.12 9.82 7.59
CA SER A 107 -10.46 10.89 8.35
C SER A 107 -8.95 10.92 8.09
N ALA A 108 -8.30 9.76 8.05
CA ALA A 108 -6.88 9.63 7.74
C ALA A 108 -6.58 10.10 6.30
N LEU A 109 -7.36 9.64 5.32
CA LEU A 109 -7.24 10.07 3.92
C LEU A 109 -7.45 11.58 3.77
N LYS A 110 -8.45 12.15 4.47
CA LYS A 110 -8.68 13.60 4.47
C LYS A 110 -7.45 14.35 5.00
N ARG A 111 -6.87 13.91 6.13
CA ARG A 111 -5.66 14.53 6.70
C ARG A 111 -4.48 14.45 5.71
N LEU A 112 -4.27 13.30 5.08
CA LEU A 112 -3.22 13.09 4.09
C LEU A 112 -3.37 14.01 2.87
N ILE A 113 -4.57 14.11 2.30
CA ILE A 113 -4.79 14.97 1.11
C ILE A 113 -4.66 16.45 1.46
N LEU A 114 -5.05 16.85 2.68
CA LEU A 114 -4.89 18.22 3.15
C LEU A 114 -3.42 18.57 3.44
N SER A 115 -2.59 17.61 3.86
CA SER A 115 -1.16 17.82 4.09
C SER A 115 -0.35 17.89 2.79
N ASP A 116 -0.65 17.06 1.78
CA ASP A 116 -0.10 17.17 0.43
C ASP A 116 -1.21 17.35 -0.63
N LYS A 117 -1.52 18.62 -0.91
CA LYS A 117 -2.50 18.99 -1.94
C LYS A 117 -2.13 18.54 -3.36
N LYS A 118 -0.85 18.23 -3.62
CA LYS A 118 -0.38 17.76 -4.94
C LYS A 118 -0.49 16.25 -5.10
N LEU A 119 -0.67 15.50 -4.00
CA LEU A 119 -0.69 14.04 -3.98
C LEU A 119 -1.75 13.44 -4.93
N PRO A 120 -3.02 13.89 -4.95
CA PRO A 120 -4.01 13.36 -5.89
C PRO A 120 -3.59 13.55 -7.36
N GLY A 121 -3.01 14.71 -7.67
CA GLY A 121 -2.50 15.01 -9.02
C GLY A 121 -1.31 14.12 -9.41
N LYS A 122 -0.39 13.85 -8.47
CA LYS A 122 0.73 12.91 -8.68
C LYS A 122 0.22 11.48 -8.91
N LYS A 123 -0.70 10.97 -8.09
CA LYS A 123 -1.30 9.63 -8.29
C LYS A 123 -2.01 9.54 -9.65
N SER A 124 -2.79 10.57 -10.01
CA SER A 124 -3.43 10.63 -11.33
C SER A 124 -2.42 10.61 -12.49
N LEU A 125 -1.29 11.30 -12.36
CA LEU A 125 -0.21 11.23 -13.35
C LEU A 125 0.39 9.82 -13.44
N TYR A 126 0.67 9.19 -12.29
CA TYR A 126 1.21 7.83 -12.23
C TYR A 126 0.31 6.80 -12.95
N ILE A 127 -1.01 6.87 -12.73
CA ILE A 127 -2.01 6.04 -13.43
C ILE A 127 -1.95 6.27 -14.94
N ARG A 128 -1.94 7.54 -15.39
CA ARG A 128 -1.90 7.88 -16.83
C ARG A 128 -0.62 7.45 -17.53
N LEU A 129 0.46 7.28 -16.77
CA LEU A 129 1.73 6.75 -17.27
C LEU A 129 1.79 5.21 -17.22
N GLY A 130 0.73 4.54 -16.76
CA GLY A 130 0.62 3.08 -16.76
C GLY A 130 1.26 2.39 -15.56
N CYS A 131 1.29 3.04 -14.39
CA CYS A 131 1.75 2.40 -13.15
C CYS A 131 3.14 1.76 -13.24
N ARG A 132 4.12 2.48 -13.82
CA ARG A 132 5.43 1.95 -14.25
C ARG A 132 6.36 1.45 -13.14
N GLY A 133 5.98 1.62 -11.86
CA GLY A 133 6.80 1.23 -10.71
C GLY A 133 7.80 2.29 -10.24
N ASP A 134 7.73 3.52 -10.76
CA ASP A 134 8.55 4.68 -10.37
C ASP A 134 7.93 5.53 -9.25
N TRP A 135 6.82 5.08 -8.65
CA TRP A 135 6.23 5.74 -7.49
C TRP A 135 7.18 5.70 -6.28
N PRO A 136 7.29 6.78 -5.46
CA PRO A 136 6.58 8.07 -5.55
C PRO A 136 7.27 9.12 -6.44
N ASN A 137 8.47 8.82 -6.94
CA ASN A 137 9.32 9.75 -7.70
C ASN A 137 9.16 9.53 -9.20
N ILE A 138 8.01 9.95 -9.73
CA ILE A 138 7.63 9.76 -11.15
C ILE A 138 8.72 10.29 -12.08
N LYS A 139 9.27 9.39 -12.90
CA LYS A 139 10.35 9.65 -13.85
C LYS A 139 9.80 10.30 -15.13
N PRO A 140 10.62 11.03 -15.90
CA PRO A 140 10.16 11.69 -17.12
C PRO A 140 9.62 10.71 -18.18
N PRO A 141 8.86 11.21 -19.17
CA PRO A 141 8.48 10.42 -20.34
C PRO A 141 9.73 9.87 -21.06
N GLY A 142 9.69 8.61 -21.50
CA GLY A 142 10.82 7.94 -22.14
C GLY A 142 11.80 7.24 -21.20
N TRP A 143 11.64 7.36 -19.87
CA TRP A 143 12.37 6.53 -18.91
C TRP A 143 11.87 5.08 -18.94
N ASP A 144 12.82 4.14 -18.95
CA ASP A 144 12.57 2.70 -18.98
C ASP A 144 12.91 2.07 -17.62
N PRO A 145 11.92 1.48 -16.91
CA PRO A 145 12.14 0.79 -15.63
C PRO A 145 13.04 -0.45 -15.73
N SER A 146 13.26 -1.00 -16.93
CA SER A 146 14.14 -2.16 -17.14
C SER A 146 15.63 -1.80 -17.17
N ASN A 147 15.97 -0.52 -17.30
CA ASN A 147 17.36 -0.05 -17.25
C ASN A 147 17.79 0.21 -15.80
N ALA A 148 18.44 -0.78 -15.20
CA ALA A 148 18.91 -0.77 -13.80
C ALA A 148 19.89 0.36 -13.43
N ALA A 149 20.44 1.09 -14.42
CA ALA A 149 21.39 2.17 -14.21
C ALA A 149 20.79 3.43 -13.53
N ASP A 150 19.46 3.58 -13.53
CA ASP A 150 18.76 4.77 -13.02
C ASP A 150 17.94 4.52 -11.74
N ALA A 151 18.05 3.33 -11.14
CA ALA A 151 17.43 3.02 -9.86
C ALA A 151 18.12 3.84 -8.76
N ALA A 152 17.37 4.74 -8.12
CA ALA A 152 17.89 5.53 -7.01
C ALA A 152 18.38 4.56 -5.90
N PRO A 153 19.52 4.85 -5.26
CA PRO A 153 19.99 4.02 -4.16
C PRO A 153 18.92 4.00 -3.05
N PRO A 154 18.83 2.89 -2.29
CA PRO A 154 17.90 2.80 -1.17
C PRO A 154 18.17 3.96 -0.20
N ALA A 155 17.10 4.61 0.26
CA ALA A 155 17.19 5.64 1.27
C ALA A 155 17.83 5.03 2.53
N THR A 156 19.05 5.44 2.84
CA THR A 156 19.71 5.14 4.11
C THR A 156 18.95 5.87 5.21
N LEU A 157 18.42 5.10 6.17
CA LEU A 157 17.89 5.65 7.42
C LEU A 157 19.05 6.34 8.16
N PRO A 158 18.86 7.55 8.73
CA PRO A 158 19.85 8.14 9.60
C PRO A 158 19.97 7.32 10.89
N ASN A 159 21.22 7.14 11.33
CA ASN A 159 21.61 6.47 12.58
C ASN A 159 20.93 7.04 13.83
#